data_AF-A0A944U495-F1
#
_entry.id   AF-A0A944U495-F1
#
_cell.length_a   1.000
_cell.length_b   1.000
_cell.length_c   1.000
_cell.angle_alpha   90.00
_cell.angle_beta   90.00
_cell.angle_gamma   90.00
#
_symmetry.space_group_name_H-M   'P 1'
#
loop_
_entity.id
_entity.type
_entity.pdbx_description
1 polymer ?
#
loop_
_entity_poly.entity_id
_entity_poly.type
_entity_poly.pdbx_seq_one_letter_code
_entity_poly.pdbx_strand_id
1 'polypeptide(L)'
;MQTIEKMEPLSAGRILDRSLKLYSRHWSLLLGISAVLTLPLAAAAIGIQYIMQAAVRLENIPIAGLAGLLYLLLICLQGFVIFPWAQGASTYAISECYLNREVSIGQAIGFGWSRLGTLFNVSVSVGLRLIIGLLLFIIPGIVWACSYAAAMPAVIIEGCKAKDGMRRSRELAKGRRWSVFAILITIWLLSLVVTASIYFAVDVTLGMNTTIGTMTNSIAANGVTIFLMPLGVIAATLLYYDFRIRKEGFDLELLQVAMHADSDRASAEQGTQIQQGEDF
;
A
#
# COMPACT_ATOMS: atom_id res chain seq x y z
N MET A 1 25.82 15.79 -0.84
CA MET A 1 26.31 14.42 -0.63
C MET A 1 25.30 13.63 0.20
N GLN A 2 24.40 12.88 -0.45
CA GLN A 2 23.64 11.84 0.25
C GLN A 2 24.51 10.60 0.24
N THR A 3 25.06 10.24 1.40
CA THR A 3 25.73 8.95 1.61
C THR A 3 24.80 7.86 1.11
N ILE A 4 25.25 7.15 0.08
CA ILE A 4 24.70 5.86 -0.32
C ILE A 4 24.88 4.98 0.92
N GLU A 5 23.85 4.94 1.77
CA GLU A 5 23.85 4.19 3.01
C GLU A 5 23.97 2.72 2.61
N LYS A 6 25.19 2.19 2.72
CA LYS A 6 25.62 0.84 2.41
C LYS A 6 24.45 -0.13 2.63
N MET A 7 23.90 -0.65 1.53
CA MET A 7 22.65 -1.40 1.51
C MET A 7 22.86 -2.80 2.12
N GLU A 8 23.00 -2.85 3.43
CA GLU A 8 23.07 -4.09 4.16
C GLU A 8 21.72 -4.81 4.15
N PRO A 9 21.72 -6.16 4.20
CA PRO A 9 20.51 -6.95 4.35
C PRO A 9 19.62 -6.41 5.48
N LEU A 10 18.43 -5.90 5.14
CA LEU A 10 17.55 -5.27 6.11
C LEU A 10 16.93 -6.35 7.02
N SER A 11 17.08 -6.18 8.33
CA SER A 11 16.32 -6.94 9.31
C SER A 11 14.86 -6.43 9.33
N ALA A 12 13.91 -7.23 9.77
CA ALA A 12 12.50 -6.85 9.90
C ALA A 12 12.32 -5.49 10.62
N GLY A 13 13.09 -5.25 11.68
CA GLY A 13 13.07 -3.97 12.40
C GLY A 13 13.60 -2.78 11.59
N ARG A 14 14.62 -2.98 10.74
CA ARG A 14 15.15 -1.93 9.85
C ARG A 14 14.17 -1.60 8.73
N ILE A 15 13.41 -2.57 8.22
CA ILE A 15 12.35 -2.34 7.23
C ILE A 15 11.26 -1.46 7.83
N LEU A 16 10.84 -1.73 9.07
CA LEU A 16 9.86 -0.90 9.78
C LEU A 16 10.38 0.51 10.04
N ASP A 17 11.60 0.67 10.56
CA ASP A 17 12.20 1.99 10.82
C ASP A 17 12.35 2.82 9.53
N ARG A 18 12.83 2.20 8.44
CA ARG A 18 12.91 2.87 7.14
C ARG A 18 11.52 3.20 6.58
N SER A 19 10.53 2.32 6.78
CA SER A 19 9.14 2.61 6.39
C SER A 19 8.60 3.84 7.10
N LEU A 20 8.83 3.94 8.41
CA LEU A 20 8.40 5.07 9.23
C LEU A 20 9.10 6.37 8.83
N LYS A 21 10.42 6.34 8.61
CA LYS A 21 11.17 7.52 8.13
C LYS A 21 10.72 7.99 6.75
N LEU A 22 10.44 7.06 5.84
CA LEU A 22 9.96 7.42 4.51
C LEU A 22 8.53 7.97 4.56
N TYR A 23 7.69 7.36 5.41
CA TYR A 23 6.35 7.84 5.68
C TYR A 23 6.38 9.26 6.28
N SER A 24 7.19 9.52 7.31
CA SER A 24 7.26 10.84 7.94
C SER A 24 7.78 11.92 7.00
N ARG A 25 8.62 11.56 6.03
CA ARG A 25 9.17 12.51 5.04
C ARG A 25 8.16 12.87 3.94
N HIS A 26 7.30 11.94 3.54
CA HIS A 26 6.32 12.13 2.45
C HIS A 26 4.86 11.95 2.92
N TRP A 27 4.61 12.24 4.20
CA TRP A 27 3.36 11.92 4.87
C TRP A 27 2.15 12.57 4.20
N SER A 28 2.27 13.82 3.75
CA SER A 28 1.19 14.57 3.11
C SER A 28 0.79 14.01 1.75
N LEU A 29 1.76 13.55 0.95
CA LEU A 29 1.49 12.95 -0.36
C LEU A 29 0.80 11.59 -0.20
N LEU A 30 1.32 10.75 0.69
CA LEU A 30 0.82 9.40 0.89
C LEU A 30 -0.55 9.38 1.59
N LEU A 31 -0.74 10.22 2.61
CA LEU A 31 -2.05 10.44 3.20
C LEU A 31 -3.01 11.08 2.19
N GLY A 32 -2.53 12.02 1.37
CA GLY A 32 -3.34 12.68 0.35
C GLY A 32 -3.90 11.68 -0.67
N ILE A 33 -3.07 10.78 -1.20
CA ILE A 33 -3.52 9.71 -2.10
C ILE A 33 -4.58 8.83 -1.43
N SER A 34 -4.33 8.42 -0.19
CA SER A 34 -5.23 7.54 0.57
C SER A 34 -6.56 8.25 0.83
N ALA A 35 -6.51 9.45 1.39
CA ALA A 35 -7.66 10.25 1.78
C ALA A 35 -8.56 10.61 0.59
N VAL A 36 -7.99 11.06 -0.53
CA VAL A 36 -8.78 11.43 -1.73
C VAL A 36 -9.57 10.24 -2.25
N LEU A 37 -9.00 9.03 -2.20
CA LEU A 37 -9.63 7.83 -2.71
C LEU A 37 -10.64 7.21 -1.73
N THR A 38 -10.38 7.25 -0.42
CA THR A 38 -11.19 6.54 0.56
C THR A 38 -12.23 7.41 1.25
N LEU A 39 -11.99 8.71 1.47
CA LEU A 39 -12.90 9.57 2.24
C LEU A 39 -14.31 9.68 1.62
N PRO A 40 -14.48 9.91 0.29
CA PRO A 40 -15.80 10.06 -0.29
C PRO A 40 -16.65 8.80 -0.11
N LEU A 41 -16.04 7.62 -0.31
CA LEU A 41 -16.72 6.34 -0.11
C LEU A 41 -16.99 6.05 1.37
N ALA A 42 -16.06 6.38 2.26
CA ALA A 42 -16.26 6.23 3.70
C ALA A 42 -17.45 7.07 4.19
N ALA A 43 -17.56 8.32 3.73
CA ALA A 43 -18.68 9.19 4.05
C ALA A 43 -20.01 8.62 3.52
N ALA A 44 -20.03 8.12 2.28
CA ALA A 44 -21.20 7.46 1.71
C ALA A 44 -21.58 6.19 2.51
N ALA A 45 -20.60 5.36 2.88
CA ALA A 45 -20.81 4.15 3.66
C ALA A 45 -21.39 4.46 5.04
N ILE A 46 -20.90 5.49 5.72
CA ILE A 46 -21.44 5.95 7.02
C ILE A 46 -22.89 6.43 6.86
N GLY A 47 -23.19 7.22 5.81
CA GLY A 47 -24.55 7.71 5.54
C GLY A 47 -25.54 6.58 5.26
N ILE A 48 -25.14 5.60 4.44
CA ILE A 48 -25.97 4.42 4.15
C ILE A 48 -26.17 3.57 5.40
N GLN A 49 -25.12 3.38 6.21
CA GLN A 49 -25.21 2.65 7.47
C GLN A 49 -26.21 3.32 8.43
N TYR A 50 -26.21 4.66 8.51
CA TYR A 50 -27.19 5.42 9.28
C TYR A 50 -28.62 5.20 8.77
N ILE A 51 -28.85 5.31 7.46
CA ILE A 51 -30.16 5.07 6.84
C ILE A 51 -30.64 3.65 7.13
N MET A 52 -29.76 2.65 6.99
CA MET A 52 -30.06 1.26 7.28
C MET A 52 -30.53 1.08 8.73
N GLN A 53 -29.80 1.64 9.70
CA GLN A 53 -30.18 1.52 11.11
C GLN A 53 -31.47 2.27 11.44
N ALA A 54 -31.69 3.45 10.84
CA ALA A 54 -32.94 4.18 11.00
C ALA A 54 -34.12 3.39 10.42
N ALA A 55 -33.96 2.80 9.24
CA ALA A 55 -34.99 1.97 8.62
C ALA A 55 -35.32 0.71 9.44
N VAL A 56 -34.31 0.06 10.03
CA VAL A 56 -34.51 -1.07 10.96
C VAL A 56 -35.30 -0.63 12.20
N ARG A 57 -34.96 0.51 12.79
CA ARG A 57 -35.67 1.06 13.96
C ARG A 57 -37.12 1.43 13.68
N LEU A 58 -37.42 1.87 12.46
CA LEU A 58 -38.77 2.19 12.00
C LEU A 58 -39.51 0.96 11.43
N GLU A 59 -38.95 -0.24 11.58
CA GLU A 59 -39.49 -1.50 11.05
C GLU A 59 -39.73 -1.48 9.52
N ASN A 60 -39.05 -0.60 8.80
CA ASN A 60 -39.14 -0.46 7.35
C ASN A 60 -38.15 -1.40 6.65
N ILE A 61 -38.52 -2.68 6.63
CA ILE A 61 -37.70 -3.77 6.09
C ILE A 61 -37.26 -3.53 4.62
N PRO A 62 -38.13 -3.05 3.70
CA PRO A 62 -37.72 -2.79 2.31
C PRO A 62 -36.56 -1.79 2.20
N ILE A 63 -36.62 -0.67 2.93
CA ILE A 63 -35.56 0.35 2.90
C ILE A 63 -34.29 -0.17 3.57
N ALA A 64 -34.43 -0.88 4.70
CA ALA A 64 -33.29 -1.49 5.38
C ALA A 64 -32.55 -2.49 4.49
N GLY A 65 -33.28 -3.32 3.75
CA GLY A 65 -32.71 -4.27 2.79
C GLY A 65 -31.96 -3.59 1.65
N LEU A 66 -32.56 -2.56 1.04
CA LEU A 66 -31.91 -1.79 -0.03
C LEU A 66 -30.63 -1.08 0.46
N ALA A 67 -30.70 -0.45 1.63
CA ALA A 67 -29.53 0.18 2.26
C ALA A 67 -28.42 -0.84 2.57
N GLY A 68 -28.78 -2.03 3.05
CA GLY A 68 -27.83 -3.13 3.27
C GLY A 68 -27.16 -3.59 1.98
N LEU A 69 -27.90 -3.76 0.89
CA LEU A 69 -27.34 -4.12 -0.41
C LEU A 69 -26.40 -3.04 -0.97
N LEU A 70 -26.77 -1.76 -0.86
CA LEU A 70 -25.91 -0.65 -1.27
C LEU A 70 -24.65 -0.56 -0.41
N TYR A 71 -24.76 -0.81 0.90
CA TYR A 71 -23.61 -0.86 1.79
C TYR A 71 -22.64 -1.99 1.41
N LEU A 72 -23.16 -3.19 1.12
CA LEU A 72 -22.35 -4.31 0.61
C LEU A 72 -21.68 -3.98 -0.72
N LEU A 73 -22.38 -3.33 -1.64
CA LEU A 73 -21.81 -2.86 -2.90
C LEU A 73 -20.63 -1.91 -2.65
N LEU A 74 -20.77 -0.96 -1.72
CA LEU A 74 -19.69 -0.03 -1.36
C LEU A 74 -18.49 -0.75 -0.75
N ILE A 75 -18.72 -1.73 0.13
CA ILE A 75 -17.63 -2.54 0.70
C ILE A 75 -16.87 -3.28 -0.42
N CYS A 76 -17.60 -3.89 -1.35
CA CYS A 76 -17.00 -4.56 -2.50
C CYS A 76 -16.21 -3.57 -3.37
N LEU A 77 -16.76 -2.39 -3.65
CA LEU A 77 -16.07 -1.36 -4.42
C LEU A 77 -14.80 -0.90 -3.72
N GLN A 78 -14.86 -0.68 -2.41
CA GLN A 78 -13.73 -0.26 -1.60
C GLN A 78 -12.62 -1.33 -1.58
N GLY A 79 -12.99 -2.60 -1.38
CA GLY A 79 -12.02 -3.71 -1.30
C GLY A 79 -11.41 -4.11 -2.64
N PHE A 80 -12.20 -4.15 -3.71
CA PHE A 80 -11.74 -4.67 -5.01
C PHE A 80 -11.23 -3.61 -5.97
N VAL A 81 -11.64 -2.35 -5.83
CA VAL A 81 -11.27 -1.28 -6.76
C VAL A 81 -10.41 -0.24 -6.07
N ILE A 82 -10.93 0.37 -4.99
CA ILE A 82 -10.27 1.51 -4.35
C ILE A 82 -8.97 1.11 -3.66
N PHE A 83 -8.99 0.03 -2.87
CA PHE A 83 -7.82 -0.39 -2.12
C PHE A 83 -6.65 -0.77 -3.06
N PRO A 84 -6.83 -1.59 -4.12
CA PRO A 84 -5.79 -1.83 -5.12
C PRO A 84 -5.31 -0.58 -5.84
N TRP A 85 -6.23 0.32 -6.18
CA TRP A 85 -5.90 1.57 -6.85
C TRP A 85 -5.00 2.44 -5.97
N ALA A 86 -5.38 2.63 -4.71
CA ALA A 86 -4.62 3.39 -3.74
C ALA A 86 -3.26 2.75 -3.44
N GLN A 87 -3.22 1.41 -3.36
CA GLN A 87 -1.99 0.64 -3.20
C GLN A 87 -1.04 0.86 -4.39
N GLY A 88 -1.57 0.86 -5.61
CA GLY A 88 -0.77 1.06 -6.83
C GLY A 88 -0.27 2.49 -6.99
N ALA A 89 -1.13 3.48 -6.74
CA ALA A 89 -0.77 4.90 -6.75
C ALA A 89 0.32 5.19 -5.71
N SER A 90 0.20 4.65 -4.50
CA SER A 90 1.19 4.81 -3.43
C SER A 90 2.52 4.13 -3.78
N THR A 91 2.48 2.94 -4.37
CA THR A 91 3.69 2.22 -4.82
C THR A 91 4.43 3.01 -5.89
N TYR A 92 3.72 3.55 -6.88
CA TYR A 92 4.29 4.41 -7.91
C TYR A 92 4.93 5.66 -7.32
N ALA A 93 4.21 6.38 -6.45
CA ALA A 93 4.74 7.57 -5.80
C ALA A 93 6.01 7.28 -4.99
N ILE A 94 6.03 6.18 -4.22
CA ILE A 94 7.22 5.77 -3.46
C ILE A 94 8.39 5.47 -4.40
N SER A 95 8.15 4.74 -5.49
CA SER A 95 9.19 4.41 -6.47
C SER A 95 9.81 5.66 -7.09
N GLU A 96 9.00 6.65 -7.46
CA GLU A 96 9.49 7.92 -8.01
C GLU A 96 10.20 8.78 -6.95
N CYS A 97 9.73 8.79 -5.69
CA CYS A 97 10.44 9.44 -4.59
C CYS A 97 11.82 8.79 -4.33
N TYR A 98 11.94 7.47 -4.50
CA TYR A 98 13.24 6.77 -4.47
C TYR A 98 14.18 7.22 -5.59
N LEU A 99 13.64 7.65 -6.72
CA LEU A 99 14.38 8.20 -7.87
C LEU A 99 14.62 9.72 -7.76
N ASN A 100 14.38 10.34 -6.59
CA ASN A 100 14.48 11.78 -6.36
C ASN A 100 13.60 12.63 -7.31
N ARG A 101 12.46 12.09 -7.76
CA ARG A 101 11.48 12.84 -8.55
C ARG A 101 10.35 13.36 -7.67
N GLU A 102 9.93 14.60 -7.92
CA GLU A 102 8.76 15.17 -7.28
C GLU A 102 7.49 14.65 -7.97
N VAL A 103 6.61 14.02 -7.21
CA VAL A 103 5.32 13.51 -7.69
C VAL A 103 4.21 14.29 -7.02
N SER A 104 3.18 14.65 -7.77
CA SER A 104 1.94 15.21 -7.22
C SER A 104 0.90 14.11 -6.98
N ILE A 105 -0.04 14.36 -6.05
CA ILE A 105 -1.13 13.43 -5.72
C ILE A 105 -1.94 13.06 -6.99
N GLY A 106 -2.22 14.05 -7.85
CA GLY A 106 -2.97 13.83 -9.10
C GLY A 106 -2.23 12.93 -10.10
N GLN A 107 -0.91 13.08 -10.23
CA GLN A 107 -0.10 12.22 -11.11
C GLN A 107 -0.09 10.77 -10.62
N ALA A 108 0.06 10.56 -9.31
CA ALA A 108 0.04 9.22 -8.72
C ALA A 108 -1.32 8.53 -8.90
N ILE A 109 -2.42 9.25 -8.66
CA ILE A 109 -3.79 8.75 -8.85
C ILE A 109 -4.05 8.46 -10.33
N GLY A 110 -3.64 9.36 -11.24
CA GLY A 110 -3.78 9.20 -12.68
C GLY A 110 -3.00 8.01 -13.25
N PHE A 111 -1.78 7.77 -12.76
CA PHE A 111 -1.03 6.56 -13.08
C PHE A 111 -1.79 5.31 -12.63
N GLY A 112 -2.29 5.30 -11.39
CA GLY A 112 -3.12 4.23 -10.87
C GLY A 112 -4.35 3.96 -11.75
N TRP A 113 -5.00 5.03 -12.24
CA TRP A 113 -6.16 4.96 -13.14
C TRP A 113 -5.85 4.23 -14.45
N SER A 114 -4.73 4.60 -15.11
CA SER A 114 -4.31 3.99 -16.37
C SER A 114 -4.04 2.48 -16.28
N ARG A 115 -3.68 2.00 -15.09
CA ARG A 115 -3.35 0.58 -14.83
C ARG A 115 -4.42 -0.16 -14.04
N LEU A 116 -5.59 0.44 -13.80
CA LEU A 116 -6.66 -0.15 -12.98
C LEU A 116 -6.99 -1.60 -13.36
N GLY A 117 -7.10 -1.90 -14.65
CA GLY A 117 -7.39 -3.26 -15.10
C GLY A 117 -6.33 -4.28 -14.68
N THR A 118 -5.06 -3.90 -14.67
CA THR A 118 -3.97 -4.77 -14.20
C THR A 118 -3.99 -4.88 -12.68
N LEU A 119 -4.15 -3.76 -11.96
CA LEU A 119 -4.21 -3.74 -10.49
C LEU A 119 -5.39 -4.57 -9.95
N PHE A 120 -6.56 -4.44 -10.59
CA PHE A 120 -7.76 -5.21 -10.30
C PHE A 120 -7.52 -6.70 -10.52
N ASN A 121 -6.95 -7.08 -11.66
CA ASN A 121 -6.66 -8.48 -11.97
C ASN A 121 -5.67 -9.12 -10.99
N VAL A 122 -4.63 -8.38 -10.55
CA VAL A 122 -3.71 -8.85 -9.49
C VAL A 122 -4.49 -9.06 -8.19
N SER A 123 -5.29 -8.08 -7.79
CA SER A 123 -5.99 -8.09 -6.50
C SER A 123 -7.04 -9.18 -6.40
N VAL A 124 -7.84 -9.39 -7.45
CA VAL A 124 -8.79 -10.49 -7.54
C VAL A 124 -8.07 -11.84 -7.56
N SER A 125 -6.98 -11.97 -8.33
CA SER A 125 -6.22 -13.23 -8.40
C SER A 125 -5.58 -13.61 -7.07
N VAL A 126 -4.99 -12.64 -6.38
CA VAL A 126 -4.38 -12.84 -5.06
C VAL A 126 -5.46 -13.11 -4.03
N GLY A 127 -6.51 -12.28 -3.98
CA GLY A 127 -7.63 -12.43 -3.04
C GLY A 127 -8.31 -13.80 -3.15
N LEU A 128 -8.63 -14.25 -4.36
CA LEU A 128 -9.26 -15.55 -4.58
C LEU A 128 -8.38 -16.71 -4.13
N ARG A 129 -7.07 -16.65 -4.42
CA ARG A 129 -6.12 -17.66 -3.93
C ARG A 129 -6.03 -17.65 -2.43
N LEU A 130 -5.98 -16.48 -1.77
CA LEU A 130 -5.93 -16.40 -0.31
C LEU A 130 -7.18 -17.00 0.34
N ILE A 131 -8.37 -16.70 -0.19
CA ILE A 131 -9.64 -17.27 0.29
C ILE A 131 -9.64 -18.79 0.13
N ILE A 132 -9.29 -19.30 -1.06
CA ILE A 132 -9.20 -20.74 -1.33
C ILE A 132 -8.17 -21.39 -0.41
N GLY A 133 -7.02 -20.76 -0.23
CA GLY A 133 -5.95 -21.22 0.64
C GLY A 133 -6.43 -21.35 2.08
N LEU A 134 -7.04 -20.28 2.62
CA LEU A 134 -7.56 -20.25 3.99
C LEU A 134 -8.69 -21.28 4.21
N LEU A 135 -9.56 -21.45 3.22
CA LEU A 135 -10.69 -22.38 3.26
C LEU A 135 -10.26 -23.84 3.16
N LEU A 136 -9.19 -24.14 2.41
CA LEU A 136 -8.61 -25.49 2.34
C LEU A 136 -7.79 -25.81 3.59
N PHE A 137 -6.88 -24.93 4.05
CA PHE A 137 -6.14 -25.02 5.32
C PHE A 137 -5.40 -23.69 5.63
N ILE A 138 -5.35 -23.25 6.89
CA ILE A 138 -4.70 -21.98 7.30
C ILE A 138 -3.24 -21.87 6.82
N ILE A 139 -2.47 -22.97 6.87
CA ILE A 139 -1.05 -22.99 6.49
C ILE A 139 -0.81 -22.66 5.00
N PRO A 140 -1.48 -23.29 4.01
CA PRO A 140 -1.37 -22.90 2.60
C PRO A 140 -1.73 -21.43 2.36
N GLY A 141 -2.76 -20.91 3.03
CA GLY A 141 -3.14 -19.49 2.95
C GLY A 141 -1.98 -18.57 3.36
N ILE A 142 -1.34 -18.86 4.48
CA ILE A 142 -0.15 -18.12 4.97
C ILE A 142 1.00 -18.19 3.96
N VAL A 143 1.30 -19.39 3.45
CA VAL A 143 2.40 -19.59 2.48
C VAL A 143 2.18 -18.77 1.20
N TRP A 144 0.93 -18.69 0.73
CA TRP A 144 0.58 -17.89 -0.44
C TRP A 144 0.62 -16.39 -0.15
N ALA A 145 0.12 -15.93 1.00
CA ALA A 145 0.23 -14.53 1.41
C ALA A 145 1.69 -14.06 1.41
N CYS A 146 2.58 -14.86 2.00
CA CYS A 146 4.02 -14.57 2.01
C CYS A 146 4.64 -14.62 0.61
N SER A 147 4.10 -15.47 -0.27
CA SER A 147 4.61 -15.60 -1.64
C SER A 147 4.17 -14.47 -2.58
N TYR A 148 3.10 -13.74 -2.22
CA TYR A 148 2.53 -12.67 -3.05
C TYR A 148 2.65 -11.27 -2.43
N ALA A 149 3.27 -11.14 -1.26
CA ALA A 149 3.45 -9.87 -0.55
C ALA A 149 4.07 -8.76 -1.43
N ALA A 150 5.01 -9.12 -2.30
CA ALA A 150 5.72 -8.21 -3.19
C ALA A 150 5.16 -8.20 -4.63
N ALA A 151 3.98 -8.79 -4.88
CA ALA A 151 3.44 -8.90 -6.24
C ALA A 151 3.05 -7.54 -6.83
N MET A 152 2.45 -6.66 -6.02
CA MET A 152 2.05 -5.33 -6.45
C MET A 152 3.26 -4.44 -6.78
N PRO A 153 4.29 -4.34 -5.91
CA PRO A 153 5.56 -3.69 -6.27
C PRO A 153 6.20 -4.25 -7.55
N ALA A 154 6.24 -5.59 -7.72
CA ALA A 154 6.83 -6.20 -8.91
C ALA A 154 6.11 -5.77 -10.21
N VAL A 155 4.77 -5.77 -10.23
CA VAL A 155 3.98 -5.37 -11.41
C VAL A 155 4.19 -3.90 -11.77
N ILE A 156 4.31 -3.04 -10.77
CA ILE A 156 4.43 -1.59 -10.99
C ILE A 156 5.85 -1.21 -11.39
N ILE A 157 6.85 -1.73 -10.66
CA ILE A 157 8.26 -1.40 -10.87
C ILE A 157 8.81 -2.05 -12.14
N GLU A 158 8.49 -3.33 -12.40
CA GLU A 158 8.94 -4.02 -13.61
C GLU A 158 8.01 -3.77 -14.81
N GLY A 159 6.89 -3.08 -14.62
CA GLY A 159 5.92 -2.79 -15.67
C GLY A 159 5.26 -4.03 -16.30
N CYS A 160 5.37 -5.19 -15.67
CA CYS A 160 4.97 -6.49 -16.22
C CYS A 160 3.47 -6.80 -16.02
N LYS A 161 2.94 -7.80 -16.73
CA LYS A 161 1.53 -8.21 -16.59
C LYS A 161 1.29 -8.87 -15.24
N ALA A 162 0.03 -8.88 -14.78
CA ALA A 162 -0.38 -9.44 -13.49
C ALA A 162 0.16 -10.85 -13.22
N LYS A 163 0.11 -11.75 -14.22
CA LYS A 163 0.61 -13.14 -14.09
C LYS A 163 2.12 -13.19 -13.90
N ASP A 164 2.87 -12.39 -14.66
CA ASP A 164 4.32 -12.37 -14.63
C ASP A 164 4.83 -11.78 -13.31
N GLY A 165 4.24 -10.67 -12.85
CA GLY A 165 4.58 -10.07 -11.56
C GLY A 165 4.25 -10.96 -10.36
N MET A 166 3.15 -11.73 -10.42
CA MET A 166 2.86 -12.75 -9.39
C MET A 166 3.87 -13.91 -9.40
N ARG A 167 4.29 -14.38 -10.59
CA ARG A 167 5.31 -15.43 -10.71
C ARG A 167 6.64 -14.96 -10.12
N ARG A 168 7.01 -13.73 -10.46
CA ARG A 168 8.20 -13.04 -9.98
C ARG A 168 8.22 -12.92 -8.45
N SER A 169 7.14 -12.40 -7.86
CA SER A 169 7.00 -12.28 -6.41
C SER A 169 7.17 -13.63 -5.69
N ARG A 170 6.60 -14.70 -6.25
CA ARG A 170 6.75 -16.06 -5.70
C ARG A 170 8.19 -16.56 -5.80
N GLU A 171 8.90 -16.29 -6.89
CA GLU A 171 10.31 -16.64 -7.08
C GLU A 171 11.21 -15.88 -6.10
N LEU A 172 10.94 -14.58 -5.90
CA LEU A 172 11.64 -13.74 -4.93
C LEU A 172 11.38 -14.19 -3.49
N ALA A 173 10.17 -14.64 -3.15
CA ALA A 173 9.84 -15.13 -1.81
C ALA A 173 10.34 -16.56 -1.49
N LYS A 174 10.73 -17.37 -2.50
CA LYS A 174 11.25 -18.73 -2.28
C LYS A 174 12.49 -18.70 -1.36
N GLY A 175 12.49 -19.54 -0.32
CA GLY A 175 13.60 -19.67 0.63
C GLY A 175 13.55 -18.71 1.84
N ARG A 176 12.66 -17.71 1.86
CA ARG A 176 12.58 -16.71 2.95
C ARG A 176 11.16 -16.39 3.43
N ARG A 177 10.19 -17.26 3.11
CA ARG A 177 8.77 -17.08 3.45
C ARG A 177 8.53 -16.82 4.94
N TRP A 178 9.33 -17.41 5.83
CA TRP A 178 9.22 -17.21 7.27
C TRP A 178 9.61 -15.80 7.75
N SER A 179 10.63 -15.19 7.13
CA SER A 179 10.98 -13.80 7.42
C SER A 179 9.90 -12.84 6.90
N VAL A 180 9.33 -13.13 5.73
CA VAL A 180 8.19 -12.38 5.18
C VAL A 180 6.99 -12.49 6.12
N PHE A 181 6.71 -13.72 6.56
CA PHE A 181 5.64 -14.01 7.50
C PHE A 181 5.80 -13.20 8.79
N ALA A 182 7.00 -13.21 9.39
CA ALA A 182 7.29 -12.46 10.61
C ALA A 182 7.04 -10.95 10.45
N ILE A 183 7.38 -10.36 9.30
CA ILE A 183 7.12 -8.94 9.03
C ILE A 183 5.62 -8.69 8.84
N LEU A 184 4.95 -9.47 7.99
CA LEU A 184 3.54 -9.32 7.71
C LEU A 184 2.68 -9.52 8.95
N ILE A 185 2.97 -10.54 9.76
CA ILE A 185 2.22 -10.82 10.99
C ILE A 185 2.46 -9.72 12.02
N THR A 186 3.67 -9.14 12.09
CA THR A 186 3.95 -8.01 13.00
C THR A 186 3.13 -6.78 12.60
N ILE A 187 3.10 -6.43 11.32
CA ILE A 187 2.32 -5.29 10.81
C ILE A 187 0.82 -5.55 11.04
N TRP A 188 0.36 -6.77 10.78
CA TRP A 188 -1.04 -7.16 10.97
C TRP A 188 -1.45 -7.12 12.44
N LEU A 189 -0.63 -7.67 13.36
CA LEU A 189 -0.89 -7.62 14.80
C LEU A 189 -0.91 -6.19 15.33
N LEU A 190 0.02 -5.34 14.89
CA LEU A 190 0.03 -3.92 15.27
C LEU A 190 -1.25 -3.22 14.80
N SER A 191 -1.67 -3.46 13.56
CA SER A 191 -2.92 -2.93 13.01
C SER A 191 -4.15 -3.44 13.77
N LEU A 192 -4.15 -4.72 14.17
CA LEU A 192 -5.22 -5.34 14.94
C LEU A 192 -5.34 -4.70 16.32
N VAL A 193 -4.23 -4.52 17.04
CA VAL A 193 -4.24 -3.90 18.38
C VAL A 193 -4.74 -2.47 18.31
N VAL A 194 -4.27 -1.67 17.34
CA VAL A 194 -4.74 -0.29 17.15
C VAL A 194 -6.24 -0.25 16.85
N THR A 195 -6.72 -1.08 15.93
CA THR A 195 -8.13 -1.09 15.55
C THR A 195 -9.02 -1.58 16.71
N ALA A 196 -8.64 -2.68 17.36
CA ALA A 196 -9.41 -3.27 18.45
C ALA A 196 -9.46 -2.35 19.68
N SER A 197 -8.36 -1.67 20.02
CA SER A 197 -8.33 -0.73 21.14
C SER A 197 -9.26 0.46 20.90
N ILE A 198 -9.35 0.98 19.68
CA ILE A 198 -10.27 2.06 19.34
C ILE A 198 -11.72 1.59 19.39
N TYR A 199 -12.05 0.43 18.81
CA TYR A 199 -13.41 -0.13 18.90
C TYR A 199 -13.83 -0.36 20.34
N PHE A 200 -12.95 -0.95 21.15
CA PHE A 200 -13.20 -1.17 22.56
C PHE A 200 -13.46 0.16 23.30
N ALA A 201 -12.64 1.19 23.06
CA ALA A 201 -12.82 2.49 23.68
C ALA A 201 -14.16 3.15 23.28
N VAL A 202 -14.55 3.08 22.01
CA VAL A 202 -15.83 3.60 21.51
C VAL A 202 -17.01 2.85 22.11
N ASP A 203 -16.95 1.52 22.12
CA ASP A 203 -18.04 0.68 22.65
C ASP A 203 -18.25 0.87 24.15
N VAL A 204 -17.16 1.05 24.92
CA VAL A 204 -17.23 1.34 26.36
C VAL A 204 -17.80 2.73 26.64
N THR A 205 -17.48 3.73 25.81
CA THR A 205 -17.89 5.13 26.06
C THR A 205 -19.27 5.47 25.50
N LEU A 206 -19.63 4.93 24.33
CA LEU A 206 -20.87 5.25 23.60
C LEU A 206 -21.89 4.11 23.61
N GLY A 207 -21.54 2.97 24.21
CA GLY A 207 -22.36 1.78 24.30
C GLY A 207 -22.32 0.92 23.04
N MET A 208 -22.29 -0.40 23.25
CA MET A 208 -22.32 -1.37 22.17
C MET A 208 -23.63 -1.28 21.37
N ASN A 209 -23.53 -1.41 20.06
CA ASN A 209 -24.68 -1.45 19.12
C ASN A 209 -25.59 -0.20 19.14
N THR A 210 -25.14 0.92 19.71
CA THR A 210 -25.83 2.20 19.55
C THR A 210 -25.53 2.79 18.17
N THR A 211 -26.46 3.59 17.61
CA THR A 211 -26.21 4.26 16.32
C THR A 211 -25.00 5.20 16.40
N ILE A 212 -24.87 5.92 17.51
CA ILE A 212 -23.74 6.84 17.71
C ILE A 212 -22.42 6.05 17.84
N GLY A 213 -22.41 4.95 18.60
CA GLY A 213 -21.24 4.09 18.75
C GLY A 213 -20.81 3.46 17.43
N THR A 214 -21.74 2.87 16.68
CA THR A 214 -21.46 2.24 15.38
C THR A 214 -20.96 3.24 14.33
N MET A 215 -21.53 4.45 14.26
CA MET A 215 -21.03 5.51 13.36
C MET A 215 -19.63 5.97 13.77
N THR A 216 -19.38 6.14 15.06
CA THR A 216 -18.06 6.51 15.59
C THR A 216 -17.02 5.44 15.28
N ASN A 217 -17.38 4.15 15.42
CA ASN A 217 -16.53 3.03 15.02
C ASN A 217 -16.21 3.07 13.52
N SER A 218 -17.20 3.32 12.67
CA SER A 218 -16.97 3.45 11.22
C SER A 218 -16.04 4.61 10.87
N ILE A 219 -16.19 5.76 11.52
CA ILE A 219 -15.29 6.92 11.33
C ILE A 219 -13.87 6.56 11.76
N ALA A 220 -13.73 5.99 12.96
CA ALA A 220 -12.45 5.57 13.51
C ALA A 220 -11.73 4.54 12.62
N ALA A 221 -12.45 3.52 12.15
CA ALA A 221 -11.91 2.46 11.29
C ALA A 221 -11.36 3.02 9.97
N ASN A 222 -12.10 3.94 9.34
CA ASN A 222 -11.67 4.55 8.10
C ASN A 222 -10.47 5.48 8.32
N GLY A 223 -10.45 6.22 9.43
CA GLY A 223 -9.28 7.01 9.83
C GLY A 223 -8.04 6.14 9.98
N VAL A 224 -8.12 5.07 10.77
CA VAL A 224 -7.03 4.11 10.97
C VAL A 224 -6.55 3.53 9.63
N THR A 225 -7.48 3.17 8.75
CA THR A 225 -7.16 2.65 7.41
C THR A 225 -6.39 3.66 6.56
N ILE A 226 -6.81 4.93 6.55
CA ILE A 226 -6.14 6.02 5.82
C ILE A 226 -4.70 6.20 6.30
N PHE A 227 -4.46 6.09 7.61
CA PHE A 227 -3.12 6.24 8.20
C PHE A 227 -2.23 5.01 8.00
N LEU A 228 -2.77 3.80 8.17
CA LEU A 228 -1.99 2.56 8.14
C LEU A 228 -1.73 2.05 6.72
N MET A 229 -2.61 2.35 5.76
CA MET A 229 -2.49 1.84 4.39
C MET A 229 -1.12 2.19 3.76
N PRO A 230 -0.64 3.45 3.77
CA PRO A 230 0.67 3.78 3.20
C PRO A 230 1.83 3.04 3.84
N LEU A 231 1.78 2.81 5.15
CA LEU A 231 2.82 2.08 5.88
C LEU A 231 2.93 0.64 5.35
N GLY A 232 1.80 -0.02 5.12
CA GLY A 232 1.76 -1.35 4.50
C GLY A 232 2.35 -1.36 3.08
N VAL A 233 2.06 -0.33 2.28
CA VAL A 233 2.62 -0.20 0.92
C VAL A 233 4.13 -0.01 0.94
N ILE A 234 4.64 0.88 1.79
CA ILE A 234 6.08 1.11 1.91
C ILE A 234 6.80 -0.17 2.35
N ALA A 235 6.25 -0.87 3.34
CA ALA A 235 6.82 -2.12 3.82
C ALA A 235 6.86 -3.19 2.70
N ALA A 236 5.80 -3.32 1.90
CA ALA A 236 5.76 -4.24 0.77
C ALA A 236 6.79 -3.87 -0.32
N THR A 237 6.93 -2.59 -0.63
CA THR A 237 7.90 -2.07 -1.62
C THR A 237 9.34 -2.24 -1.14
N LEU A 238 9.63 -1.97 0.13
CA LEU A 238 10.95 -2.21 0.72
C LEU A 238 11.31 -3.69 0.74
N LEU A 239 10.34 -4.55 1.04
CA LEU A 239 10.52 -5.99 1.03
C LEU A 239 10.81 -6.52 -0.38
N TYR A 240 10.20 -5.92 -1.41
CA TYR A 240 10.55 -6.19 -2.81
C TYR A 240 12.01 -5.82 -3.13
N TYR A 241 12.45 -4.60 -2.76
CA TYR A 241 13.83 -4.18 -2.99
C TYR A 241 14.84 -5.04 -2.21
N ASP A 242 14.57 -5.39 -0.94
CA ASP A 242 15.45 -6.27 -0.15
C ASP A 242 15.63 -7.65 -0.81
N PHE A 243 14.56 -8.23 -1.37
CA PHE A 243 14.67 -9.49 -2.09
C PHE A 243 15.49 -9.37 -3.37
N ARG A 244 15.31 -8.28 -4.11
CA ARG A 244 16.04 -8.06 -5.35
C ARG A 244 17.53 -7.82 -5.11
N ILE A 245 17.87 -7.01 -4.10
CA ILE A 245 19.27 -6.76 -3.70
C ILE A 245 19.96 -8.07 -3.32
N ARG A 246 19.31 -8.93 -2.53
CA ARG A 246 19.93 -10.19 -2.04
C ARG A 246 20.02 -11.29 -3.09
N LYS A 247 19.03 -11.42 -3.98
CA LYS A 247 18.99 -12.50 -4.96
C LYS A 247 19.64 -12.15 -6.29
N GLU A 248 19.62 -10.87 -6.65
CA GLU A 248 19.98 -10.42 -8.00
C GLU A 248 21.12 -9.41 -7.98
N GLY A 249 21.63 -9.03 -6.81
CA GLY A 249 22.74 -8.09 -6.71
C GLY A 249 22.37 -6.69 -7.20
N PHE A 250 21.10 -6.29 -7.10
CA PHE A 250 20.57 -5.00 -7.56
C PHE A 250 21.35 -3.78 -7.04
N ASP A 251 22.10 -3.93 -5.94
CA ASP A 251 23.05 -2.91 -5.45
C ASP A 251 24.08 -2.52 -6.51
N LEU A 252 24.52 -3.47 -7.35
CA LEU A 252 25.47 -3.23 -8.44
C LEU A 252 24.84 -2.43 -9.60
N GLU A 253 23.59 -2.70 -9.96
CA GLU A 253 22.87 -1.93 -10.99
C GLU A 253 22.61 -0.49 -10.53
N LEU A 254 22.21 -0.31 -9.26
CA LEU A 254 22.01 1.02 -8.66
C LEU A 254 23.31 1.81 -8.53
N LEU A 255 24.41 1.15 -8.15
CA LEU A 255 25.74 1.78 -8.12
C LEU A 255 26.20 2.19 -9.53
N GLN A 256 25.95 1.38 -10.55
CA GLN A 256 26.24 1.73 -11.94
C GLN A 256 25.42 2.94 -12.40
N VAL A 257 24.12 2.98 -12.12
CA VAL A 257 23.25 4.13 -12.45
C VAL A 257 23.71 5.39 -11.70
N ALA A 258 24.06 5.28 -10.43
CA ALA A 258 24.56 6.40 -9.64
C ALA A 258 25.91 6.92 -10.18
N MET A 259 26.81 6.03 -10.57
CA MET A 259 28.09 6.39 -11.19
C MET A 259 27.90 7.05 -12.56
N HIS A 260 26.97 6.57 -13.38
CA HIS A 260 26.65 7.18 -14.67
C HIS A 260 26.03 8.58 -14.51
N ALA A 261 25.12 8.74 -13.53
CA ALA A 261 24.55 10.05 -13.24
C ALA A 261 25.60 11.06 -12.73
N ASP A 262 26.61 10.60 -12.00
CA ASP A 262 27.71 11.44 -11.51
C ASP A 262 28.70 11.79 -12.64
N SER A 263 28.98 10.85 -13.56
CA SER A 263 29.81 11.13 -14.74
C SER A 263 29.15 12.11 -15.71
N ASP A 264 27.84 12.02 -15.88
CA ASP A 264 27.08 12.94 -16.74
C ASP A 264 27.06 14.35 -16.15
N ARG A 265 26.94 14.47 -14.82
CA ARG A 265 27.02 15.76 -14.11
C ARG A 265 28.41 16.38 -14.19
N ALA A 266 29.46 15.59 -13.97
CA ALA A 266 30.84 16.06 -14.10
C ALA A 266 31.15 16.56 -15.53
N SER A 267 30.60 15.88 -16.54
CA SER A 267 30.75 16.26 -17.94
C SER A 267 29.98 17.55 -18.30
N ALA A 268 28.80 17.75 -17.71
CA ALA A 268 28.01 18.98 -17.87
C ALA A 268 28.67 20.19 -17.20
N GLU A 269 29.28 20.01 -16.03
CA GLU A 269 30.02 21.06 -15.32
C GLU A 269 31.31 21.46 -16.08
N GLN A 270 32.05 20.49 -16.64
CA GLN A 270 33.22 20.77 -17.47
C GLN A 270 32.87 21.49 -18.79
N GLY A 271 31.79 21.09 -19.47
CA GLY A 271 31.34 21.79 -20.69
C GLY A 271 30.95 23.26 -20.43
N THR A 272 30.35 23.54 -19.27
CA THR A 272 29.96 24.90 -18.88
C THR A 272 31.18 25.79 -18.57
N GLN A 273 32.25 25.23 -18.00
CA GLN A 273 33.49 25.98 -17.75
C GLN A 273 34.31 26.26 -19.01
N ILE A 274 34.29 25.37 -20.00
CA ILE A 274 34.98 25.60 -21.28
C ILE A 274 34.30 26.73 -22.05
N GLN A 275 32.97 26.80 -22.03
CA GLN A 275 32.21 27.88 -22.67
C GLN A 275 32.41 29.26 -22.01
N GLN A 276 32.65 29.32 -20.69
CA GLN A 276 32.99 30.57 -20.00
C GLN A 276 34.46 30.99 -20.18
N GLY A 277 35.33 30.09 -20.64
CA GLY A 277 36.75 30.37 -20.91
C GLY A 277 37.02 30.89 -22.33
N GLU A 278 36.11 30.69 -23.28
CA GLU A 278 36.25 31.17 -24.68
C GLU A 278 35.63 32.57 -24.91
N ASP A 279 34.93 33.13 -23.91
CA ASP A 279 34.34 34.48 -23.95
C ASP A 279 35.27 35.57 -23.36
N PHE A 280 36.57 35.29 -23.22
CA PHE A 280 37.62 36.24 -22.79
C PHE A 280 38.70 36.44 -23.85
#